data_AF-A0AAJ7TBX7-F1
#
_entry.id   AF-A0AAJ7TBX7-F1
#
_cell.length_a   1.000
_cell.length_b   1.000
_cell.length_c   1.000
_cell.angle_alpha   90.00
_cell.angle_beta   90.00
_cell.angle_gamma   90.00
#
_symmetry.space_group_name_H-M   'P 1'
#
loop_
_entity.id
_entity.type
_entity.pdbx_description
1 polymer ?
#
loop_
_entity_poly.entity_id
_entity_poly.type
_entity_poly.pdbx_seq_one_letter_code
_entity_poly.pdbx_strand_id
1 'polypeptide(L)'
;MDVDRRQDNGEESCSTQAEDEQGAPPCTFPTAVSEEQLEGARKRARNRLQFIGSGAVFLLDDGRGQRAGPSMQNVLEEKARQHYMKGLEEFNHGEYEKAVLCFTKAINLTPQQTDLYVKRAEAYLELCDFQSAILGYKQALSVSRGQAPIHGRLASIYCIHGQGLFEHKLYLDALEAFTRATELKPSSLPIEMRCVACLAALGRYGDCLELVDRWLLAETDNADLYVLRARLHHRFNNPSRCHEDAREAARLAPGRAEAEALLESLRRRAQDARVQAVAGALRGRPREALAKISLAVESDPGAPEHRVLRAALLRQLQDFAGATEELLAGMEAAGHDPESTAQRAAQRQLLIAYNDLAVHCCRRGLFQEAVVLLNRAIRAEKGAKSLYRNRGDCFYKMDELGFALADYQQAYELDPGDSCLRERIALVHHDLAVMDHQEKRYAEAERRCTEAIRNHPGLGAAYVQRAMARQMMQESAGARLDVVTALLIQPSNQKRFNNGGRNSPNIPTAWHGRRHKRRRLPRSGLSPNPQTDGGEEKGRCGRKKSADGESISEPRGAETEGRA
;
A
#
# COMPACT_ATOMS: atom_id res chain seq x y z
N MET A 1 -12.38 3.95 29.13
CA MET A 1 -12.54 4.62 30.44
C MET A 1 -13.24 5.92 30.15
N ASP A 2 -14.46 6.03 30.64
CA ASP A 2 -15.45 7.10 30.41
C ASP A 2 -15.34 8.24 31.45
N VAL A 3 -16.40 9.08 31.51
CA VAL A 3 -16.74 10.16 32.49
C VAL A 3 -16.05 11.52 32.23
N ASP A 4 -16.74 12.66 32.07
CA ASP A 4 -18.18 12.96 31.89
C ASP A 4 -18.35 14.17 30.90
N ARG A 5 -19.58 14.45 30.48
CA ARG A 5 -19.99 15.77 29.94
C ARG A 5 -20.09 16.80 31.07
N ARG A 6 -20.08 18.10 30.72
CA ARG A 6 -21.13 19.06 31.14
C ARG A 6 -21.02 20.38 30.38
N GLN A 7 -22.19 20.87 29.96
CA GLN A 7 -22.43 22.27 29.60
C GLN A 7 -22.90 22.99 30.87
N ASP A 8 -22.74 24.30 30.94
CA ASP A 8 -23.78 25.19 31.49
C ASP A 8 -23.62 26.62 30.95
N ASN A 9 -24.75 27.32 30.82
CA ASN A 9 -24.89 28.69 30.31
C ASN A 9 -25.33 29.63 31.46
N GLY A 10 -25.25 30.95 31.22
CA GLY A 10 -25.84 32.00 32.05
C GLY A 10 -24.75 32.91 32.64
N GLU A 11 -24.51 34.13 32.14
CA GLU A 11 -25.35 35.35 32.11
C GLU A 11 -25.10 36.27 33.33
N GLU A 12 -25.40 37.56 33.12
CA GLU A 12 -25.25 38.69 34.06
C GLU A 12 -23.79 39.09 34.43
N SER A 13 -23.44 40.36 34.64
CA SER A 13 -23.71 41.64 33.95
C SER A 13 -23.01 42.75 34.76
N CYS A 14 -22.45 43.75 34.07
CA CYS A 14 -22.18 45.12 34.56
C CYS A 14 -21.47 45.32 35.92
N SER A 15 -20.25 45.86 35.90
CA SER A 15 -20.06 47.30 36.19
C SER A 15 -18.60 47.75 36.06
N THR A 16 -18.46 49.05 35.78
CA THR A 16 -17.20 49.78 35.55
C THR A 16 -16.46 50.11 36.84
N GLN A 17 -15.13 49.97 36.85
CA GLN A 17 -14.24 50.97 37.45
C GLN A 17 -13.04 51.21 36.53
N ALA A 18 -12.57 52.45 36.50
CA ALA A 18 -11.44 52.89 35.68
C ALA A 18 -10.24 53.14 36.59
N GLU A 19 -9.04 52.84 36.10
CA GLU A 19 -7.78 53.37 36.63
C GLU A 19 -6.95 53.94 35.49
N ASP A 20 -6.33 55.10 35.73
CA ASP A 20 -5.56 55.86 34.77
C ASP A 20 -4.15 55.28 34.59
N GLU A 21 -3.71 55.08 33.34
CA GLU A 21 -2.28 54.99 33.02
C GLU A 21 -1.83 56.21 32.19
N GLN A 22 -0.93 56.99 32.79
CA GLN A 22 -0.27 58.14 32.19
C GLN A 22 1.08 57.72 31.60
N GLY A 23 1.37 58.11 30.35
CA GLY A 23 2.75 58.23 29.87
C GLY A 23 3.16 57.36 28.67
N ALA A 24 2.74 57.75 27.47
CA ALA A 24 3.37 57.33 26.21
C ALA A 24 3.81 58.56 25.39
N PRO A 25 4.94 58.51 24.65
CA PRO A 25 5.52 59.67 23.97
C PRO A 25 4.71 60.15 22.75
N PRO A 26 4.88 61.41 22.31
CA PRO A 26 3.96 62.05 21.36
C PRO A 26 4.18 61.57 19.92
N CYS A 27 3.17 60.92 19.35
CA CYS A 27 3.06 60.79 17.89
C CYS A 27 2.66 62.13 17.27
N THR A 28 3.42 62.56 16.26
CA THR A 28 3.12 63.74 15.45
C THR A 28 1.91 63.49 14.53
N PHE A 29 1.22 64.57 14.15
CA PHE A 29 -0.02 64.64 13.33
C PHE A 29 -1.36 64.36 14.04
N PRO A 30 -1.94 65.37 14.72
CA PRO A 30 -3.34 65.35 15.12
C PRO A 30 -4.26 65.79 13.96
N THR A 31 -4.98 64.86 13.34
CA THR A 31 -5.99 65.15 12.30
C THR A 31 -7.43 65.23 12.84
N ALA A 32 -7.59 65.55 14.14
CA ALA A 32 -8.88 65.84 14.75
C ALA A 32 -9.12 67.36 14.78
N VAL A 33 -10.10 67.82 13.99
CA VAL A 33 -10.60 69.21 14.03
C VAL A 33 -11.48 69.37 15.27
N SER A 34 -11.25 70.41 16.10
CA SER A 34 -12.03 70.62 17.32
C SER A 34 -13.49 70.98 17.01
N GLU A 35 -14.41 70.61 17.92
CA GLU A 35 -15.85 70.86 17.73
C GLU A 35 -16.17 72.36 17.55
N GLU A 36 -15.44 73.24 18.24
CA GLU A 36 -15.57 74.70 18.06
C GLU A 36 -15.27 75.17 16.62
N GLN A 37 -14.29 74.55 15.95
CA GLN A 37 -13.97 74.85 14.55
C GLN A 37 -15.03 74.31 13.59
N LEU A 38 -15.64 73.15 13.91
CA LEU A 38 -16.77 72.57 13.18
C LEU A 38 -18.04 73.43 13.35
N GLU A 39 -18.33 73.94 14.54
CA GLU A 39 -19.42 74.90 14.77
C GLU A 39 -19.18 76.23 14.04
N GLY A 40 -17.95 76.75 14.08
CA GLY A 40 -17.55 77.92 13.30
C GLY A 40 -17.72 77.71 11.80
N ALA A 41 -17.41 76.52 11.28
CA ALA A 41 -17.67 76.16 9.88
C ALA A 41 -19.18 76.08 9.57
N ARG A 42 -19.99 75.47 10.46
CA ARG A 42 -21.46 75.39 10.33
C ARG A 42 -22.11 76.78 10.34
N LYS A 43 -21.70 77.70 11.23
CA LYS A 43 -22.16 79.10 11.23
C LYS A 43 -21.77 79.83 9.94
N ARG A 44 -20.54 79.67 9.44
CA ARG A 44 -20.09 80.25 8.15
C ARG A 44 -20.89 79.73 6.95
N ALA A 45 -21.22 78.43 6.92
CA ALA A 45 -22.06 77.84 5.89
C ALA A 45 -23.49 78.39 5.93
N ARG A 46 -24.08 78.52 7.13
CA ARG A 46 -25.43 79.06 7.33
C ARG A 46 -25.54 80.54 6.92
N ASN A 47 -24.51 81.34 7.19
CA ASN A 47 -24.47 82.74 6.74
C ASN A 47 -24.25 82.86 5.21
N ARG A 48 -23.51 81.94 4.58
CA ARG A 48 -23.38 81.90 3.10
C ARG A 48 -24.71 81.60 2.40
N LEU A 49 -25.56 80.78 3.02
CA LEU A 49 -26.90 80.45 2.53
C LEU A 49 -27.93 81.58 2.71
N GLN A 50 -27.61 82.62 3.50
CA GLN A 50 -28.45 83.84 3.62
C GLN A 50 -28.08 84.95 2.61
N PHE A 51 -26.98 84.80 1.87
CA PHE A 51 -26.51 85.79 0.89
C PHE A 51 -26.79 85.41 -0.58
N ILE A 52 -27.41 84.25 -0.83
CA ILE A 52 -27.89 83.85 -2.15
C ILE A 52 -29.40 84.11 -2.19
N GLY A 53 -29.75 85.34 -2.57
CA GLY A 53 -31.13 85.78 -2.73
C GLY A 53 -31.86 84.99 -3.81
N SER A 54 -33.13 84.73 -3.53
CA SER A 54 -34.09 84.08 -4.42
C SER A 54 -34.29 84.80 -5.76
N GLY A 55 -34.35 84.03 -6.85
CA GLY A 55 -35.26 84.29 -7.96
C GLY A 55 -35.03 85.55 -8.79
N ALA A 56 -34.06 85.50 -9.71
CA ALA A 56 -34.09 86.31 -10.93
C ALA A 56 -34.16 85.38 -12.15
N VAL A 57 -35.37 85.15 -12.64
CA VAL A 57 -35.60 84.49 -13.94
C VAL A 57 -35.09 85.43 -15.02
N PHE A 58 -33.91 85.15 -15.56
CA PHE A 58 -33.34 85.91 -16.67
C PHE A 58 -33.86 85.32 -18.00
N LEU A 59 -35.09 85.71 -18.36
CA LEU A 59 -35.63 85.49 -19.71
C LEU A 59 -34.79 86.30 -20.69
N LEU A 60 -33.83 85.65 -21.35
CA LEU A 60 -33.20 86.19 -22.54
C LEU A 60 -33.99 85.77 -23.77
N ASP A 61 -34.38 86.80 -24.52
CA ASP A 61 -35.17 86.78 -25.74
C ASP A 61 -34.58 85.86 -26.82
N ASP A 62 -35.46 85.09 -27.48
CA ASP A 62 -35.12 84.00 -28.39
C ASP A 62 -34.78 84.58 -29.78
N GLY A 63 -33.51 84.94 -29.97
CA GLY A 63 -33.18 86.00 -30.94
C GLY A 63 -31.88 85.88 -31.73
N ARG A 64 -31.32 84.67 -31.96
CA ARG A 64 -30.36 84.41 -33.06
C ARG A 64 -29.94 82.94 -33.23
N GLY A 65 -30.30 82.39 -34.40
CA GLY A 65 -29.43 81.58 -35.26
C GLY A 65 -28.77 80.32 -34.68
N GLN A 66 -29.18 79.17 -35.20
CA GLN A 66 -28.47 77.90 -35.08
C GLN A 66 -26.98 78.05 -35.48
N ARG A 67 -26.11 78.22 -34.49
CA ARG A 67 -24.71 77.84 -34.57
C ARG A 67 -24.51 76.71 -33.59
N ALA A 68 -24.30 75.51 -34.11
CA ALA A 68 -23.77 74.40 -33.33
C ALA A 68 -22.35 74.76 -32.88
N GLY A 69 -22.25 75.45 -31.74
CA GLY A 69 -21.01 75.51 -30.99
C GLY A 69 -20.59 74.08 -30.61
N PRO A 70 -19.29 73.82 -30.37
CA PRO A 70 -18.88 72.51 -29.88
C PRO A 70 -19.71 72.17 -28.64
N SER A 71 -20.33 70.98 -28.64
CA SER A 71 -21.08 70.49 -27.48
C SER A 71 -20.22 70.66 -26.22
N MET A 72 -20.84 70.94 -25.07
CA MET A 72 -20.11 71.01 -23.78
C MET A 72 -19.24 69.76 -23.58
N GLN A 73 -19.73 68.61 -24.05
CA GLN A 73 -19.03 67.34 -24.08
C GLN A 73 -17.73 67.39 -24.90
N ASN A 74 -17.76 67.93 -26.12
CA ASN A 74 -16.56 68.12 -26.96
C ASN A 74 -15.52 69.06 -26.30
N VAL A 75 -15.96 70.07 -25.55
CA VAL A 75 -15.06 70.98 -24.82
C VAL A 75 -14.40 70.30 -23.62
N LEU A 76 -15.12 69.40 -22.95
CA LEU A 76 -14.59 68.55 -21.88
C LEU A 76 -13.62 67.50 -22.42
N GLU A 77 -13.95 66.85 -23.53
CA GLU A 77 -13.09 65.89 -24.24
C GLU A 77 -11.78 66.54 -24.72
N GLU A 78 -11.83 67.74 -25.32
CA GLU A 78 -10.62 68.43 -25.77
C GLU A 78 -9.73 68.85 -24.59
N LYS A 79 -10.30 69.29 -23.46
CA LYS A 79 -9.55 69.56 -22.23
C LYS A 79 -8.96 68.29 -21.61
N ALA A 80 -9.70 67.18 -21.61
CA ALA A 80 -9.20 65.88 -21.16
C ALA A 80 -8.03 65.43 -22.03
N ARG A 81 -8.12 65.58 -23.36
CA ARG A 81 -7.05 65.30 -24.33
C ARG A 81 -5.80 66.15 -24.07
N GLN A 82 -5.96 67.44 -23.76
CA GLN A 82 -4.84 68.32 -23.38
C GLN A 82 -4.17 67.88 -22.06
N HIS A 83 -4.94 67.48 -21.05
CA HIS A 83 -4.40 66.93 -19.81
C HIS A 83 -3.72 65.57 -20.01
N TYR A 84 -4.24 64.74 -20.92
CA TYR A 84 -3.66 63.46 -21.30
C TYR A 84 -2.30 63.63 -22.02
N MET A 85 -2.21 64.52 -23.01
CA MET A 85 -0.95 64.83 -23.69
C MET A 85 0.12 65.33 -22.71
N LYS A 86 -0.22 66.28 -21.83
CA LYS A 86 0.69 66.76 -20.77
C LYS A 86 1.10 65.65 -19.80
N GLY A 87 0.19 64.73 -19.47
CA GLY A 87 0.51 63.56 -18.65
C GLY A 87 1.52 62.64 -19.32
N LEU A 88 1.43 62.43 -20.63
CA LEU A 88 2.42 61.67 -21.41
C LEU A 88 3.77 62.40 -21.51
N GLU A 89 3.76 63.73 -21.66
CA GLU A 89 4.99 64.54 -21.62
C GLU A 89 5.71 64.35 -20.29
N GLU A 90 5.05 64.60 -19.14
CA GLU A 90 5.64 64.41 -17.80
C GLU A 90 6.10 62.96 -17.56
N PHE A 91 5.32 61.97 -18.02
CA PHE A 91 5.68 60.54 -17.94
C PHE A 91 6.99 60.25 -18.69
N ASN A 92 7.16 60.78 -19.91
CA ASN A 92 8.37 60.61 -20.70
C ASN A 92 9.59 61.36 -20.12
N HIS A 93 9.37 62.38 -19.29
CA HIS A 93 10.43 63.05 -18.52
C HIS A 93 10.80 62.32 -17.21
N GLY A 94 10.11 61.23 -16.86
CA GLY A 94 10.31 60.48 -15.61
C GLY A 94 9.60 61.07 -14.38
N GLU A 95 8.79 62.12 -14.57
CA GLU A 95 8.10 62.85 -13.50
C GLU A 95 6.74 62.21 -13.19
N TYR A 96 6.77 60.93 -12.79
CA TYR A 96 5.59 60.07 -12.73
C TYR A 96 4.49 60.57 -11.77
N GLU A 97 4.84 61.23 -10.66
CA GLU A 97 3.85 61.85 -9.76
C GLU A 97 3.04 62.95 -10.47
N LYS A 98 3.71 63.80 -11.26
CA LYS A 98 3.05 64.85 -12.05
C LYS A 98 2.20 64.23 -13.16
N ALA A 99 2.67 63.16 -13.79
CA ALA A 99 1.91 62.39 -14.77
C ALA A 99 0.61 61.83 -14.16
N VAL A 100 0.66 61.21 -12.97
CA VAL A 100 -0.51 60.72 -12.22
C VAL A 100 -1.53 61.84 -11.95
N LEU A 101 -1.08 63.04 -11.57
CA LEU A 101 -1.95 64.20 -11.37
C LEU A 101 -2.61 64.67 -12.68
N CYS A 102 -1.86 64.71 -13.78
CA CYS A 102 -2.38 65.08 -15.10
C CYS A 102 -3.40 64.05 -15.62
N PHE A 103 -3.11 62.75 -15.52
CA PHE A 103 -4.06 61.70 -15.89
C PHE A 103 -5.30 61.68 -14.98
N THR A 104 -5.16 61.95 -13.68
CA THR A 104 -6.33 62.05 -12.77
C THR A 104 -7.22 63.24 -13.12
N LYS A 105 -6.65 64.38 -13.54
CA LYS A 105 -7.43 65.51 -14.08
C LYS A 105 -8.17 65.13 -15.37
N ALA A 106 -7.54 64.37 -16.27
CA ALA A 106 -8.21 63.87 -17.47
C ALA A 106 -9.36 62.89 -17.14
N ILE A 107 -9.14 61.93 -16.23
CA ILE A 107 -10.18 60.97 -15.78
C ILE A 107 -11.40 61.68 -15.19
N ASN A 108 -11.18 62.74 -14.40
CA ASN A 108 -12.29 63.53 -13.81
C ASN A 108 -13.12 64.28 -14.86
N LEU A 109 -12.59 64.52 -16.06
CA LEU A 109 -13.29 65.17 -17.18
C LEU A 109 -13.98 64.13 -18.09
N THR A 110 -13.32 62.99 -18.34
CA THR A 110 -13.83 61.91 -19.22
C THR A 110 -13.67 60.52 -18.56
N PRO A 111 -14.51 60.17 -17.57
CA PRO A 111 -14.37 58.93 -16.78
C PRO A 111 -14.70 57.64 -17.55
N GLN A 112 -15.09 57.74 -18.82
CA GLN A 112 -15.43 56.60 -19.67
C GLN A 112 -14.24 56.14 -20.55
N GLN A 113 -13.11 56.85 -20.56
CA GLN A 113 -11.96 56.48 -21.40
C GLN A 113 -10.98 55.56 -20.65
N THR A 114 -10.94 54.30 -21.08
CA THR A 114 -10.07 53.24 -20.54
C THR A 114 -8.58 53.61 -20.52
N ASP A 115 -8.08 54.22 -21.59
CA ASP A 115 -6.65 54.53 -21.75
C ASP A 115 -6.10 55.44 -20.64
N LEU A 116 -6.94 56.33 -20.11
CA LEU A 116 -6.55 57.24 -19.04
C LEU A 116 -6.28 56.48 -17.73
N TYR A 117 -7.09 55.47 -17.42
CA TYR A 117 -6.88 54.58 -16.28
C TYR A 117 -5.63 53.72 -16.47
N VAL A 118 -5.40 53.21 -17.69
CA VAL A 118 -4.19 52.44 -18.04
C VAL A 118 -2.93 53.29 -17.90
N LYS A 119 -2.88 54.51 -18.48
CA LYS A 119 -1.72 55.40 -18.38
C LYS A 119 -1.46 55.90 -16.97
N ARG A 120 -2.51 56.16 -16.17
CA ARG A 120 -2.34 56.44 -14.75
C ARG A 120 -1.77 55.23 -13.99
N ALA A 121 -2.25 54.03 -14.29
CA ALA A 121 -1.75 52.80 -13.66
C ALA A 121 -0.30 52.48 -14.08
N GLU A 122 0.10 52.77 -15.32
CA GLU A 122 1.50 52.70 -15.77
C GLU A 122 2.38 53.67 -14.98
N ALA A 123 1.94 54.93 -14.78
CA ALA A 123 2.68 55.88 -13.95
C ALA A 123 2.83 55.42 -12.48
N TYR A 124 1.84 54.72 -11.92
CA TYR A 124 1.98 54.08 -10.60
C TYR A 124 2.95 52.88 -10.60
N LEU A 125 3.07 52.13 -11.70
CA LEU A 125 4.05 51.03 -11.80
C LEU A 125 5.49 51.53 -11.80
N GLU A 126 5.79 52.63 -12.50
CA GLU A 126 7.12 53.23 -12.51
C GLU A 126 7.49 53.86 -11.15
N LEU A 127 6.48 54.20 -10.32
CA LEU A 127 6.63 54.57 -8.91
C LEU A 127 6.71 53.35 -7.95
N CYS A 128 6.69 52.12 -8.48
CA CYS A 128 6.58 50.86 -7.71
C CYS A 128 5.34 50.76 -6.80
N ASP A 129 4.32 51.60 -6.97
CA ASP A 129 3.04 51.47 -6.27
C ASP A 129 2.14 50.45 -6.98
N PHE A 130 2.43 49.19 -6.72
CA PHE A 130 1.69 48.07 -7.28
C PHE A 130 0.22 48.06 -6.86
N GLN A 131 -0.13 48.57 -5.67
CA GLN A 131 -1.50 48.56 -5.17
C GLN A 131 -2.37 49.57 -5.94
N SER A 132 -1.91 50.81 -6.09
CA SER A 132 -2.60 51.83 -6.91
C SER A 132 -2.63 51.45 -8.38
N ALA A 133 -1.59 50.81 -8.91
CA ALA A 133 -1.58 50.26 -10.26
C ALA A 133 -2.66 49.17 -10.44
N ILE A 134 -2.72 48.16 -9.55
CA ILE A 134 -3.74 47.10 -9.59
C ILE A 134 -5.16 47.70 -9.53
N LEU A 135 -5.39 48.70 -8.67
CA LEU A 135 -6.67 49.41 -8.60
C LEU A 135 -7.00 50.14 -9.91
N GLY A 136 -6.04 50.84 -10.51
CA GLY A 136 -6.21 51.52 -11.80
C GLY A 136 -6.56 50.57 -12.94
N TYR A 137 -5.90 49.41 -13.02
CA TYR A 137 -6.21 48.38 -14.01
C TYR A 137 -7.56 47.67 -13.75
N LYS A 138 -7.96 47.46 -12.49
CA LYS A 138 -9.31 46.99 -12.15
C LYS A 138 -10.39 47.99 -12.56
N GLN A 139 -10.14 49.29 -12.38
CA GLN A 139 -11.03 50.36 -12.86
C GLN A 139 -11.13 50.34 -14.39
N ALA A 140 -10.00 50.20 -15.10
CA ALA A 140 -9.99 50.06 -16.56
C ALA A 140 -10.86 48.88 -17.06
N LEU A 141 -10.77 47.71 -16.42
CA LEU A 141 -11.61 46.54 -16.72
C LEU A 141 -13.11 46.77 -16.42
N SER A 142 -13.44 47.60 -15.43
CA SER A 142 -14.84 47.93 -15.11
C SER A 142 -15.48 48.86 -16.16
N VAL A 143 -14.67 49.73 -16.77
CA VAL A 143 -15.09 50.70 -17.81
C VAL A 143 -15.14 50.04 -19.20
N SER A 144 -14.19 49.15 -19.51
CA SER A 144 -14.11 48.42 -20.78
C SER A 144 -14.09 46.91 -20.54
N ARG A 145 -15.26 46.28 -20.68
CA ARG A 145 -15.42 44.83 -20.61
C ARG A 145 -14.93 44.17 -21.90
N GLY A 146 -13.79 43.50 -21.85
CA GLY A 146 -13.35 42.58 -22.93
C GLY A 146 -11.94 42.77 -23.49
N GLN A 147 -11.09 43.61 -22.90
CA GLN A 147 -9.72 43.79 -23.39
C GLN A 147 -8.74 42.74 -22.84
N ALA A 148 -8.51 41.68 -23.61
CA ALA A 148 -7.45 40.69 -23.39
C ALA A 148 -6.05 41.27 -23.03
N PRO A 149 -5.53 42.36 -23.64
CA PRO A 149 -4.24 42.93 -23.24
C PRO A 149 -4.23 43.46 -21.79
N ILE A 150 -5.36 43.95 -21.28
CA ILE A 150 -5.45 44.42 -19.89
C ILE A 150 -5.34 43.25 -18.91
N HIS A 151 -5.99 42.12 -19.18
CA HIS A 151 -5.84 40.91 -18.35
C HIS A 151 -4.39 40.42 -18.32
N GLY A 152 -3.72 40.37 -19.47
CA GLY A 152 -2.31 39.98 -19.56
C GLY A 152 -1.36 40.94 -18.81
N ARG A 153 -1.59 42.26 -18.90
CA ARG A 153 -0.80 43.26 -18.18
C ARG A 153 -1.06 43.19 -16.67
N LEU A 154 -2.32 43.05 -16.24
CA LEU A 154 -2.70 42.92 -14.83
C LEU A 154 -2.12 41.64 -14.19
N ALA A 155 -2.13 40.50 -14.89
CA ALA A 155 -1.48 39.28 -14.44
C ALA A 155 0.02 39.49 -14.20
N SER A 156 0.72 40.17 -15.12
CA SER A 156 2.14 40.51 -14.94
C SER A 156 2.40 41.42 -13.73
N ILE A 157 1.51 42.37 -13.44
CA ILE A 157 1.62 43.25 -12.27
C ILE A 157 1.44 42.44 -10.98
N TYR A 158 0.44 41.55 -10.93
CA TYR A 158 0.26 40.63 -9.81
C TYR A 158 1.49 39.74 -9.59
N CYS A 159 2.13 39.26 -10.66
CA CYS A 159 3.38 38.50 -10.55
C CYS A 159 4.55 39.33 -9.96
N ILE A 160 4.72 40.59 -10.37
CA ILE A 160 5.77 41.47 -9.85
C ILE A 160 5.49 41.80 -8.37
N HIS A 161 4.24 42.12 -8.04
CA HIS A 161 3.82 42.38 -6.65
C HIS A 161 4.01 41.16 -5.75
N GLY A 162 3.57 39.97 -6.20
CA GLY A 162 3.76 38.70 -5.51
C GLY A 162 5.23 38.34 -5.34
N GLN A 163 6.09 38.67 -6.31
CA GLN A 163 7.54 38.47 -6.20
C GLN A 163 8.16 39.34 -5.10
N GLY A 164 7.79 40.62 -5.01
CA GLY A 164 8.22 41.49 -3.91
C GLY A 164 7.74 40.99 -2.55
N LEU A 165 6.47 40.58 -2.43
CA LEU A 165 5.93 39.97 -1.21
C LEU A 165 6.66 38.68 -0.82
N PHE A 166 7.03 37.84 -1.79
CA PHE A 166 7.80 36.62 -1.58
C PHE A 166 9.21 36.90 -1.04
N GLU A 167 9.89 37.92 -1.58
CA GLU A 167 11.21 38.37 -1.10
C GLU A 167 11.13 38.95 0.32
N HIS A 168 10.03 39.64 0.65
CA HIS A 168 9.70 40.07 2.02
C HIS A 168 9.18 38.93 2.93
N LYS A 169 9.13 37.69 2.45
CA LYS A 169 8.68 36.48 3.18
C LYS A 169 7.18 36.49 3.57
N LEU A 170 6.38 37.37 2.97
CA LEU A 170 4.93 37.43 3.13
C LEU A 170 4.27 36.39 2.23
N TYR A 171 4.53 35.11 2.51
CA TYR A 171 4.21 34.01 1.60
C TYR A 171 2.69 33.78 1.39
N LEU A 172 1.83 34.18 2.33
CA LEU A 172 0.37 34.12 2.18
C LEU A 172 -0.10 35.18 1.17
N ASP A 173 0.29 36.43 1.36
CA ASP A 173 -0.08 37.55 0.48
C ASP A 173 0.52 37.35 -0.93
N ALA A 174 1.76 36.84 -1.01
CA ALA A 174 2.39 36.45 -2.26
C ALA A 174 1.58 35.36 -2.99
N LEU A 175 1.12 34.33 -2.28
CA LEU A 175 0.27 33.27 -2.84
C LEU A 175 -1.07 33.83 -3.35
N GLU A 176 -1.71 34.74 -2.62
CA GLU A 176 -2.94 35.42 -3.07
C GLU A 176 -2.70 36.26 -4.33
N ALA A 177 -1.56 36.95 -4.43
CA ALA A 177 -1.17 37.68 -5.63
C ALA A 177 -0.94 36.75 -6.84
N PHE A 178 -0.19 35.65 -6.66
CA PHE A 178 0.08 34.70 -7.75
C PHE A 178 -1.17 33.92 -8.18
N THR A 179 -2.05 33.51 -7.25
CA THR A 179 -3.32 32.84 -7.61
C THR A 179 -4.23 33.74 -8.43
N ARG A 180 -4.34 35.03 -8.09
CA ARG A 180 -5.03 36.03 -8.93
C ARG A 180 -4.38 36.21 -10.31
N ALA A 181 -3.06 36.07 -10.43
CA ALA A 181 -2.40 36.08 -11.73
C ALA A 181 -2.77 34.83 -12.56
N THR A 182 -2.88 33.65 -11.94
CA THR A 182 -3.35 32.41 -12.59
C THR A 182 -4.82 32.50 -13.02
N GLU A 183 -5.70 33.11 -12.22
CA GLU A 183 -7.10 33.37 -12.60
C GLU A 183 -7.22 34.22 -13.88
N LEU A 184 -6.34 35.22 -14.03
CA LEU A 184 -6.31 36.13 -15.18
C LEU A 184 -5.62 35.53 -16.41
N LYS A 185 -4.65 34.64 -16.20
CA LYS A 185 -3.91 33.94 -17.25
C LYS A 185 -3.77 32.45 -16.88
N PRO A 186 -4.80 31.63 -17.16
CA PRO A 186 -4.76 30.20 -16.87
C PRO A 186 -3.68 29.49 -17.69
N SER A 187 -3.24 28.33 -17.20
CA SER A 187 -2.25 27.44 -17.85
C SER A 187 -0.90 28.12 -18.09
N SER A 188 -0.36 28.80 -17.07
CA SER A 188 0.93 29.48 -17.16
C SER A 188 1.89 28.92 -16.11
N LEU A 189 2.57 27.83 -16.47
CA LEU A 189 3.50 27.09 -15.60
C LEU A 189 4.50 27.99 -14.83
N PRO A 190 5.10 29.06 -15.39
CA PRO A 190 5.99 29.93 -14.62
C PRO A 190 5.33 30.68 -13.45
N ILE A 191 4.02 31.00 -13.56
CA ILE A 191 3.24 31.62 -12.48
C ILE A 191 2.87 30.56 -11.44
N GLU A 192 2.41 29.41 -11.89
CA GLU A 192 1.97 28.32 -11.02
C GLU A 192 3.14 27.70 -10.23
N MET A 193 4.36 27.70 -10.79
CA MET A 193 5.60 27.40 -10.08
C MET A 193 5.91 28.39 -8.95
N ARG A 194 5.52 29.68 -9.06
CA ARG A 194 5.63 30.65 -7.95
C ARG A 194 4.61 30.34 -6.85
N CYS A 195 3.41 29.89 -7.20
CA CYS A 195 2.43 29.38 -6.21
C CYS A 195 3.01 28.20 -5.42
N VAL A 196 3.62 27.21 -6.09
CA VAL A 196 4.26 26.07 -5.42
C VAL A 196 5.46 26.51 -4.56
N ALA A 197 6.24 27.51 -4.98
CA ALA A 197 7.30 28.07 -4.14
C ALA A 197 6.75 28.70 -2.85
N CYS A 198 5.63 29.43 -2.92
CA CYS A 198 4.95 30.00 -1.75
C CYS A 198 4.38 28.90 -0.84
N LEU A 199 3.66 27.93 -1.39
CA LEU A 199 3.10 26.80 -0.64
C LEU A 199 4.20 25.97 0.05
N ALA A 200 5.33 25.74 -0.63
CA ALA A 200 6.47 25.04 -0.05
C ALA A 200 7.13 25.83 1.10
N ALA A 201 7.20 27.15 1.00
CA ALA A 201 7.67 28.02 2.09
C ALA A 201 6.70 28.04 3.29
N LEU A 202 5.39 27.93 3.04
CA LEU A 202 4.33 27.81 4.04
C LEU A 202 4.22 26.41 4.68
N GLY A 203 5.00 25.42 4.24
CA GLY A 203 4.89 24.04 4.72
C GLY A 203 3.70 23.25 4.14
N ARG A 204 2.95 23.82 3.19
CA ARG A 204 1.72 23.28 2.61
C ARG A 204 2.01 22.28 1.47
N TYR A 205 2.74 21.21 1.80
CA TYR A 205 3.23 20.25 0.80
C TYR A 205 2.13 19.39 0.16
N GLY A 206 0.95 19.26 0.80
CA GLY A 206 -0.20 18.56 0.22
C GLY A 206 -0.74 19.31 -1.00
N ASP A 207 -0.99 20.61 -0.85
CA ASP A 207 -1.41 21.48 -1.95
C ASP A 207 -0.35 21.54 -3.07
N CYS A 208 0.95 21.50 -2.73
CA CYS A 208 2.01 21.39 -3.74
C CYS A 208 1.89 20.10 -4.56
N LEU A 209 1.58 18.97 -3.92
CA LEU A 209 1.45 17.68 -4.59
C LEU A 209 0.24 17.68 -5.55
N GLU A 210 -0.91 18.18 -5.11
CA GLU A 210 -2.11 18.30 -5.95
C GLU A 210 -1.91 19.19 -7.18
N LEU A 211 -1.13 20.27 -7.06
CA LEU A 211 -0.75 21.12 -8.20
C LEU A 211 0.16 20.38 -9.18
N VAL A 212 1.20 19.70 -8.68
CA VAL A 212 2.15 18.96 -9.53
C VAL A 212 1.49 17.78 -10.23
N ASP A 213 0.59 17.06 -9.55
CA ASP A 213 -0.21 15.98 -10.16
C ASP A 213 -1.11 16.54 -11.28
N ARG A 214 -1.72 17.72 -11.09
CA ARG A 214 -2.52 18.39 -12.13
C ARG A 214 -1.67 18.81 -13.34
N TRP A 215 -0.44 19.28 -13.12
CA TRP A 215 0.48 19.61 -14.21
C TRP A 215 0.92 18.37 -14.98
N LEU A 216 1.22 17.26 -14.30
CA LEU A 216 1.59 15.99 -14.94
C LEU A 216 0.44 15.34 -15.74
N LEU A 217 -0.82 15.67 -15.42
CA LEU A 217 -1.98 15.30 -16.26
C LEU A 217 -2.06 16.13 -17.56
N ALA A 218 -1.45 17.32 -17.61
CA ALA A 218 -1.42 18.18 -18.79
C ALA A 218 -0.13 18.02 -19.62
N GLU A 219 1.01 17.85 -18.95
CA GLU A 219 2.36 17.68 -19.52
C GLU A 219 3.01 16.40 -18.98
N THR A 220 2.77 15.26 -19.63
CA THR A 220 3.26 13.95 -19.19
C THR A 220 4.77 13.74 -19.35
N ASP A 221 5.43 14.57 -20.15
CA ASP A 221 6.79 14.34 -20.66
C ASP A 221 7.85 15.23 -19.98
N ASN A 222 7.46 15.97 -18.94
CA ASN A 222 8.30 16.97 -18.28
C ASN A 222 9.07 16.38 -17.08
N ALA A 223 10.35 16.07 -17.29
CA ALA A 223 11.22 15.46 -16.27
C ALA A 223 11.39 16.30 -14.98
N ASP A 224 11.31 17.64 -15.05
CA ASP A 224 11.36 18.51 -13.87
C ASP A 224 10.20 18.26 -12.91
N LEU A 225 9.01 18.02 -13.46
CA LEU A 225 7.79 17.79 -12.67
C LEU A 225 7.84 16.45 -11.93
N TYR A 226 8.36 15.39 -12.57
CA TYR A 226 8.63 14.12 -11.88
C TYR A 226 9.67 14.26 -10.77
N VAL A 227 10.78 15.00 -10.97
CA VAL A 227 11.74 15.25 -9.89
C VAL A 227 11.11 16.05 -8.74
N LEU A 228 10.27 17.03 -9.05
CA LEU A 228 9.54 17.80 -8.04
C LEU A 228 8.57 16.90 -7.25
N ARG A 229 7.80 16.03 -7.92
CA ARG A 229 6.89 15.07 -7.26
C ARG A 229 7.64 14.03 -6.44
N ALA A 230 8.75 13.48 -6.96
CA ALA A 230 9.64 12.59 -6.22
C ALA A 230 10.14 13.24 -4.92
N ARG A 231 10.55 14.51 -4.96
CA ARG A 231 10.98 15.26 -3.76
C ARG A 231 9.85 15.48 -2.76
N LEU A 232 8.60 15.66 -3.21
CA LEU A 232 7.43 15.73 -2.33
C LEU A 232 7.14 14.35 -1.70
N HIS A 233 7.16 13.26 -2.47
CA HIS A 233 6.98 11.91 -1.95
C HIS A 233 8.10 11.47 -1.00
N HIS A 234 9.35 11.88 -1.24
CA HIS A 234 10.46 11.71 -0.31
C HIS A 234 10.17 12.39 1.04
N ARG A 235 9.62 13.61 1.03
CA ARG A 235 9.24 14.37 2.25
C ARG A 235 8.08 13.72 3.00
N PHE A 236 7.11 13.16 2.28
CA PHE A 236 6.02 12.37 2.86
C PHE A 236 6.46 10.96 3.30
N ASN A 237 7.73 10.60 3.16
CA ASN A 237 8.26 9.27 3.49
C ASN A 237 7.54 8.14 2.71
N ASN A 238 7.18 8.39 1.45
CA ASN A 238 6.60 7.43 0.51
C ASN A 238 7.67 6.97 -0.50
N PRO A 239 8.54 6.00 -0.14
CA PRO A 239 9.70 5.63 -0.96
C PRO A 239 9.32 5.01 -2.31
N SER A 240 8.22 4.26 -2.39
CA SER A 240 7.75 3.60 -3.62
C SER A 240 7.45 4.60 -4.73
N ARG A 241 6.52 5.54 -4.50
CA ARG A 241 6.20 6.60 -5.47
C ARG A 241 7.40 7.51 -5.75
N CYS A 242 8.23 7.78 -4.74
CA CYS A 242 9.47 8.52 -4.93
C CYS A 242 10.44 7.80 -5.89
N HIS A 243 10.53 6.48 -5.81
CA HIS A 243 11.35 5.65 -6.70
C HIS A 243 10.77 5.65 -8.12
N GLU A 244 9.45 5.47 -8.26
CA GLU A 244 8.74 5.50 -9.55
C GLU A 244 8.96 6.83 -10.28
N ASP A 245 8.70 7.97 -9.63
CA ASP A 245 8.88 9.29 -10.21
C ASP A 245 10.35 9.59 -10.55
N ALA A 246 11.30 9.26 -9.67
CA ALA A 246 12.72 9.47 -9.95
C ALA A 246 13.23 8.57 -11.08
N ARG A 247 12.65 7.36 -11.25
CA ARG A 247 12.94 6.47 -12.38
C ARG A 247 12.39 7.02 -13.69
N GLU A 248 11.16 7.53 -13.72
CA GLU A 248 10.57 8.12 -14.92
C GLU A 248 11.27 9.43 -15.32
N ALA A 249 11.66 10.27 -14.35
CA ALA A 249 12.52 11.42 -14.60
C ALA A 249 13.85 11.03 -15.27
N ALA A 250 14.52 9.98 -14.76
CA ALA A 250 15.76 9.46 -15.34
C ALA A 250 15.56 8.77 -16.72
N ARG A 251 14.35 8.27 -17.01
CA ARG A 251 13.97 7.71 -18.32
C ARG A 251 13.78 8.80 -19.37
N LEU A 252 13.13 9.91 -19.00
CA LEU A 252 12.88 11.06 -19.87
C LEU A 252 14.15 11.87 -20.13
N ALA A 253 14.98 12.08 -19.11
CA ALA A 253 16.21 12.88 -19.18
C ALA A 253 17.39 12.14 -18.52
N PRO A 254 18.05 11.20 -19.22
CA PRO A 254 19.22 10.49 -18.69
C PRO A 254 20.40 11.45 -18.44
N GLY A 255 21.14 11.26 -17.33
CA GLY A 255 22.21 12.15 -16.90
C GLY A 255 21.77 13.30 -15.98
N ARG A 256 20.49 13.34 -15.56
CA ARG A 256 20.01 14.32 -14.59
C ARG A 256 20.44 13.95 -13.16
N ALA A 257 21.50 14.60 -12.70
CA ALA A 257 22.10 14.38 -11.38
C ALA A 257 21.11 14.40 -10.19
N GLU A 258 20.05 15.22 -10.23
CA GLU A 258 19.04 15.27 -9.17
C GLU A 258 18.21 13.97 -9.05
N ALA A 259 17.77 13.41 -10.18
CA ALA A 259 16.99 12.18 -10.22
C ALA A 259 17.86 10.97 -9.81
N GLU A 260 19.09 10.94 -10.33
CA GLU A 260 20.08 9.92 -9.98
C GLU A 260 20.47 9.97 -8.49
N ALA A 261 20.62 11.16 -7.91
CA ALA A 261 20.88 11.33 -6.47
C ALA A 261 19.72 10.87 -5.59
N LEU A 262 18.46 11.06 -6.01
CA LEU A 262 17.29 10.53 -5.30
C LEU A 262 17.26 8.99 -5.36
N LEU A 263 17.48 8.40 -6.54
CA LEU A 263 17.56 6.94 -6.70
C LEU A 263 18.70 6.34 -5.87
N GLU A 264 19.88 6.98 -5.86
CA GLU A 264 21.03 6.55 -5.06
C GLU A 264 20.77 6.68 -3.55
N SER A 265 20.09 7.74 -3.11
CA SER A 265 19.63 7.88 -1.72
C SER A 265 18.67 6.76 -1.32
N LEU A 266 17.72 6.41 -2.19
CA LEU A 266 16.77 5.31 -1.98
C LEU A 266 17.45 3.93 -1.96
N ARG A 267 18.43 3.67 -2.83
CA ARG A 267 19.23 2.43 -2.82
C ARG A 267 20.02 2.27 -1.53
N ARG A 268 20.65 3.34 -1.02
CA ARG A 268 21.35 3.32 0.28
C ARG A 268 20.39 3.01 1.42
N ARG A 269 19.23 3.68 1.45
CA ARG A 269 18.15 3.40 2.40
C ARG A 269 17.66 1.94 2.32
N ALA A 270 17.53 1.39 1.12
CA ALA A 270 17.14 0.00 0.90
C ALA A 270 18.21 -0.96 1.46
N GLN A 271 19.49 -0.71 1.18
CA GLN A 271 20.61 -1.51 1.65
C GLN A 271 20.71 -1.50 3.19
N ASP A 272 20.58 -0.34 3.82
CA ASP A 272 20.57 -0.22 5.29
C ASP A 272 19.39 -0.99 5.91
N ALA A 273 18.20 -0.87 5.31
CA ALA A 273 17.02 -1.60 5.74
C ALA A 273 17.18 -3.13 5.53
N ARG A 274 17.81 -3.58 4.45
CA ARG A 274 18.17 -4.99 4.20
C ARG A 274 19.14 -5.53 5.25
N VAL A 275 20.20 -4.77 5.59
CA VAL A 275 21.16 -5.16 6.65
C VAL A 275 20.46 -5.27 8.01
N GLN A 276 19.57 -4.33 8.34
CA GLN A 276 18.75 -4.41 9.55
C GLN A 276 17.80 -5.62 9.54
N ALA A 277 17.22 -5.97 8.40
CA ALA A 277 16.36 -7.15 8.25
C ALA A 277 17.14 -8.46 8.49
N VAL A 278 18.31 -8.63 7.86
CA VAL A 278 19.18 -9.81 8.07
C VAL A 278 19.58 -9.92 9.54
N ALA A 279 19.99 -8.81 10.17
CA ALA A 279 20.35 -8.80 11.58
C ALA A 279 19.16 -9.08 12.53
N GLY A 280 17.92 -8.69 12.16
CA GLY A 280 16.71 -9.06 12.88
C GLY A 280 16.36 -10.55 12.74
N ALA A 281 16.50 -11.09 11.54
CA ALA A 281 16.26 -12.50 11.23
C ALA A 281 17.20 -13.42 12.04
N LEU A 282 18.50 -13.12 12.05
CA LEU A 282 19.51 -13.87 12.80
C LEU A 282 19.30 -13.81 14.32
N ARG A 283 18.65 -12.77 14.85
CA ARG A 283 18.26 -12.65 16.27
C ARG A 283 16.94 -13.36 16.59
N GLY A 284 16.35 -14.09 15.66
CA GLY A 284 15.07 -14.78 15.85
C GLY A 284 13.87 -13.84 15.91
N ARG A 285 13.94 -12.64 15.31
CA ARG A 285 12.84 -11.65 15.26
C ARG A 285 12.30 -11.47 13.84
N PRO A 286 11.64 -12.48 13.25
CA PRO A 286 11.23 -12.46 11.84
C PRO A 286 10.19 -11.37 11.53
N ARG A 287 9.34 -10.96 12.48
CA ARG A 287 8.36 -9.87 12.28
C ARG A 287 9.02 -8.50 12.15
N GLU A 288 9.99 -8.17 13.01
CA GLU A 288 10.79 -6.94 12.91
C GLU A 288 11.60 -6.93 11.61
N ALA A 289 12.18 -8.09 11.25
CA ALA A 289 12.90 -8.26 9.99
C ALA A 289 11.99 -8.07 8.76
N LEU A 290 10.76 -8.58 8.80
CA LEU A 290 9.79 -8.44 7.71
C LEU A 290 9.42 -6.97 7.44
N ALA A 291 9.24 -6.16 8.49
CA ALA A 291 8.99 -4.73 8.34
C ALA A 291 10.20 -4.02 7.69
N LYS A 292 11.42 -4.38 8.10
CA LYS A 292 12.65 -3.80 7.55
C LYS A 292 12.90 -4.19 6.10
N ILE A 293 12.68 -5.45 5.71
CA ILE A 293 12.84 -5.86 4.30
C ILE A 293 11.73 -5.31 3.40
N SER A 294 10.50 -5.12 3.92
CA SER A 294 9.43 -4.47 3.15
C SER A 294 9.80 -3.04 2.80
N LEU A 295 10.34 -2.27 3.75
CA LEU A 295 10.89 -0.94 3.47
C LEU A 295 12.02 -0.96 2.42
N ALA A 296 12.84 -2.01 2.38
CA ALA A 296 13.88 -2.17 1.36
C ALA A 296 13.30 -2.44 -0.03
N VAL A 297 12.27 -3.30 -0.13
CA VAL A 297 11.53 -3.55 -1.39
C VAL A 297 10.80 -2.30 -1.87
N GLU A 298 10.23 -1.50 -0.96
CA GLU A 298 9.58 -0.23 -1.32
C GLU A 298 10.57 0.86 -1.75
N SER A 299 11.80 0.85 -1.21
CA SER A 299 12.84 1.84 -1.54
C SER A 299 13.64 1.48 -2.80
N ASP A 300 13.87 0.20 -3.04
CA ASP A 300 14.43 -0.32 -4.29
C ASP A 300 13.63 -1.56 -4.74
N PRO A 301 12.54 -1.35 -5.52
CA PRO A 301 11.74 -2.43 -6.06
C PRO A 301 12.44 -3.23 -7.17
N GLY A 302 13.57 -2.73 -7.70
CA GLY A 302 14.32 -3.33 -8.80
C GLY A 302 15.27 -4.44 -8.36
N ALA A 303 15.73 -4.44 -7.11
CA ALA A 303 16.62 -5.46 -6.59
C ALA A 303 15.89 -6.78 -6.25
N PRO A 304 16.12 -7.88 -7.00
CA PRO A 304 15.43 -9.16 -6.76
C PRO A 304 15.82 -9.79 -5.41
N GLU A 305 17.02 -9.50 -4.91
CA GLU A 305 17.51 -9.98 -3.61
C GLU A 305 16.61 -9.57 -2.44
N HIS A 306 16.02 -8.36 -2.50
CA HIS A 306 15.12 -7.87 -1.46
C HIS A 306 13.84 -8.72 -1.38
N ARG A 307 13.25 -9.03 -2.53
CA ARG A 307 12.02 -9.86 -2.64
C ARG A 307 12.28 -11.31 -2.21
N VAL A 308 13.42 -11.88 -2.61
CA VAL A 308 13.81 -13.24 -2.20
C VAL A 308 13.99 -13.34 -0.67
N LEU A 309 14.63 -12.34 -0.05
CA LEU A 309 14.76 -12.29 1.42
C LEU A 309 13.40 -12.06 2.11
N ARG A 310 12.52 -11.23 1.53
CA ARG A 310 11.15 -11.02 2.03
C ARG A 310 10.34 -12.31 2.02
N ALA A 311 10.34 -13.03 0.90
CA ALA A 311 9.65 -14.32 0.77
C ALA A 311 10.19 -15.39 1.74
N ALA A 312 11.50 -15.42 2.00
CA ALA A 312 12.09 -16.31 3.00
C ALA A 312 11.58 -16.00 4.43
N LEU A 313 11.41 -14.72 4.78
CA LEU A 313 10.85 -14.29 6.06
C LEU A 313 9.35 -14.56 6.18
N LEU A 314 8.58 -14.37 5.11
CA LEU A 314 7.16 -14.73 5.05
C LEU A 314 6.96 -16.24 5.30
N ARG A 315 7.79 -17.10 4.68
CA ARG A 315 7.78 -18.55 4.94
C ARG A 315 8.12 -18.92 6.39
N GLN A 316 9.07 -18.23 7.03
CA GLN A 316 9.34 -18.41 8.47
C GLN A 316 8.14 -18.05 9.34
N LEU A 317 7.32 -17.09 8.90
CA LEU A 317 6.08 -16.66 9.56
C LEU A 317 4.85 -17.51 9.16
N GLN A 318 5.03 -18.55 8.34
CA GLN A 318 3.99 -19.43 7.77
C GLN A 318 3.02 -18.73 6.80
N ASP A 319 3.35 -17.54 6.31
CA ASP A 319 2.67 -16.92 5.17
C ASP A 319 3.26 -17.46 3.86
N PHE A 320 2.86 -18.68 3.53
CA PHE A 320 3.35 -19.36 2.33
C PHE A 320 2.73 -18.79 1.05
N ALA A 321 1.50 -18.27 1.12
CA ALA A 321 0.80 -17.68 -0.03
C ALA A 321 1.47 -16.37 -0.46
N GLY A 322 1.62 -15.42 0.46
CA GLY A 322 2.32 -14.15 0.20
C GLY A 322 3.76 -14.38 -0.26
N ALA A 323 4.45 -15.40 0.27
CA ALA A 323 5.77 -15.78 -0.21
C ALA A 323 5.79 -16.28 -1.67
N THR A 324 4.77 -17.02 -2.12
CA THR A 324 4.68 -17.46 -3.52
C THR A 324 4.35 -16.31 -4.48
N GLU A 325 3.44 -15.42 -4.09
CA GLU A 325 3.07 -14.23 -4.88
C GLU A 325 4.25 -13.28 -5.05
N GLU A 326 4.98 -12.99 -3.96
CA GLU A 326 6.16 -12.14 -3.94
C GLU A 326 7.26 -12.63 -4.91
N LEU A 327 7.50 -13.94 -4.94
CA LEU A 327 8.51 -14.55 -5.80
C LEU A 327 8.08 -14.57 -7.27
N LEU A 328 6.79 -14.80 -7.55
CA LEU A 328 6.25 -14.72 -8.92
C LEU A 328 6.35 -13.28 -9.45
N ALA A 329 5.85 -12.29 -8.72
CA ALA A 329 5.94 -10.88 -9.10
C ALA A 329 7.40 -10.40 -9.23
N GLY A 330 8.33 -10.97 -8.44
CA GLY A 330 9.76 -10.75 -8.56
C GLY A 330 10.37 -11.31 -9.84
N MET A 331 9.95 -12.51 -10.26
CA MET A 331 10.40 -13.13 -11.50
C MET A 331 9.82 -12.43 -12.73
N GLU A 332 8.55 -12.04 -12.71
CA GLU A 332 7.90 -11.27 -13.79
C GLU A 332 8.57 -9.91 -14.00
N ALA A 333 8.85 -9.18 -12.92
CA ALA A 333 9.52 -7.87 -13.00
C ALA A 333 10.99 -7.95 -13.47
N ALA A 334 11.66 -9.10 -13.32
CA ALA A 334 13.03 -9.32 -13.75
C ALA A 334 13.14 -9.80 -15.21
N GLY A 335 12.02 -10.00 -15.92
CA GLY A 335 11.98 -10.59 -17.26
C GLY A 335 12.29 -12.10 -17.27
N HIS A 336 12.51 -12.68 -18.44
CA HIS A 336 12.94 -14.08 -18.59
C HIS A 336 14.40 -14.16 -19.03
N ASP A 337 15.32 -13.95 -18.09
CA ASP A 337 16.74 -14.26 -18.26
C ASP A 337 17.09 -15.52 -17.44
N PRO A 338 17.02 -16.72 -18.05
CA PRO A 338 17.30 -17.98 -17.35
C PRO A 338 18.76 -18.08 -16.86
N GLU A 339 19.67 -17.27 -17.39
CA GLU A 339 21.06 -17.22 -16.95
C GLU A 339 21.27 -16.32 -15.73
N SER A 340 20.31 -15.46 -15.37
CA SER A 340 20.42 -14.63 -14.17
C SER A 340 20.50 -15.47 -12.88
N THR A 341 21.58 -15.29 -12.12
CA THR A 341 21.80 -15.97 -10.83
C THR A 341 20.68 -15.65 -9.83
N ALA A 342 20.16 -14.42 -9.87
CA ALA A 342 19.04 -13.99 -9.05
C ALA A 342 17.73 -14.68 -9.44
N GLN A 343 17.45 -14.87 -10.74
CA GLN A 343 16.28 -15.63 -11.18
C GLN A 343 16.36 -17.10 -10.76
N ARG A 344 17.53 -17.74 -10.91
CA ARG A 344 17.73 -19.12 -10.42
C ARG A 344 17.56 -19.23 -8.90
N ALA A 345 17.98 -18.23 -8.14
CA ALA A 345 17.77 -18.18 -6.69
C ALA A 345 16.28 -18.00 -6.32
N ALA A 346 15.58 -17.07 -6.97
CA ALA A 346 14.15 -16.84 -6.78
C ALA A 346 13.32 -18.08 -7.16
N GLN A 347 13.61 -18.69 -8.31
CA GLN A 347 12.97 -19.92 -8.77
C GLN A 347 13.15 -21.06 -7.75
N ARG A 348 14.37 -21.29 -7.25
CA ARG A 348 14.61 -22.29 -6.19
C ARG A 348 13.79 -22.01 -4.94
N GLN A 349 13.73 -20.76 -4.47
CA GLN A 349 12.90 -20.42 -3.31
C GLN A 349 11.40 -20.59 -3.57
N LEU A 350 10.94 -20.36 -4.80
CA LEU A 350 9.54 -20.54 -5.21
C LEU A 350 9.13 -22.02 -5.20
N LEU A 351 10.01 -22.93 -5.62
CA LEU A 351 9.76 -24.37 -5.55
C LEU A 351 9.61 -24.86 -4.12
N ILE A 352 10.46 -24.37 -3.21
CA ILE A 352 10.36 -24.71 -1.79
C ILE A 352 9.10 -24.05 -1.18
N ALA A 353 8.75 -22.82 -1.58
CA ALA A 353 7.52 -22.15 -1.16
C ALA A 353 6.26 -22.92 -1.58
N TYR A 354 6.20 -23.42 -2.84
CA TYR A 354 5.12 -24.27 -3.32
C TYR A 354 5.01 -25.58 -2.53
N ASN A 355 6.14 -26.22 -2.19
CA ASN A 355 6.13 -27.42 -1.36
C ASN A 355 5.63 -27.13 0.07
N ASP A 356 6.09 -26.03 0.69
CA ASP A 356 5.64 -25.64 2.04
C ASP A 356 4.14 -25.33 2.06
N LEU A 357 3.64 -24.58 1.07
CA LEU A 357 2.21 -24.28 0.90
C LEU A 357 1.40 -25.56 0.65
N ALA A 358 1.89 -26.48 -0.20
CA ALA A 358 1.21 -27.76 -0.45
C ALA A 358 1.11 -28.64 0.82
N VAL A 359 2.18 -28.70 1.62
CA VAL A 359 2.16 -29.38 2.93
C VAL A 359 1.20 -28.70 3.89
N HIS A 360 1.10 -27.37 3.87
CA HIS A 360 0.10 -26.62 4.65
C HIS A 360 -1.34 -26.95 4.20
N CYS A 361 -1.61 -26.96 2.88
CA CYS A 361 -2.90 -27.35 2.31
C CYS A 361 -3.29 -28.80 2.69
N CYS A 362 -2.41 -29.79 2.54
CA CYS A 362 -2.73 -31.18 2.92
C CYS A 362 -2.91 -31.36 4.44
N ARG A 363 -2.34 -30.51 5.31
CA ARG A 363 -2.67 -30.48 6.75
C ARG A 363 -4.08 -29.93 7.02
N ARG A 364 -4.63 -29.11 6.14
CA ARG A 364 -6.01 -28.57 6.22
C ARG A 364 -7.05 -29.40 5.46
N GLY A 365 -6.64 -30.50 4.83
CA GLY A 365 -7.50 -31.34 4.00
C GLY A 365 -7.69 -30.86 2.55
N LEU A 366 -6.99 -29.80 2.14
CA LEU A 366 -7.07 -29.19 0.81
C LEU A 366 -6.16 -29.94 -0.19
N PHE A 367 -6.44 -31.23 -0.39
CA PHE A 367 -5.56 -32.14 -1.13
C PHE A 367 -5.44 -31.78 -2.63
N GLN A 368 -6.54 -31.35 -3.27
CA GLN A 368 -6.54 -30.99 -4.69
C GLN A 368 -5.67 -29.75 -4.97
N GLU A 369 -5.77 -28.71 -4.15
CA GLU A 369 -4.92 -27.51 -4.24
C GLU A 369 -3.43 -27.85 -4.10
N ALA A 370 -3.11 -28.67 -3.11
CA ALA A 370 -1.74 -29.13 -2.88
C ALA A 370 -1.18 -29.93 -4.07
N VAL A 371 -1.99 -30.79 -4.70
CA VAL A 371 -1.60 -31.50 -5.92
C VAL A 371 -1.31 -30.51 -7.07
N VAL A 372 -2.10 -29.44 -7.23
CA VAL A 372 -1.83 -28.38 -8.23
C VAL A 372 -0.48 -27.67 -7.96
N LEU A 373 -0.20 -27.33 -6.69
CA LEU A 373 1.07 -26.70 -6.30
C LEU A 373 2.28 -27.62 -6.51
N LEU A 374 2.16 -28.89 -6.12
CA LEU A 374 3.20 -29.91 -6.33
C LEU A 374 3.41 -30.20 -7.82
N ASN A 375 2.36 -30.18 -8.63
CA ASN A 375 2.47 -30.28 -10.10
C ASN A 375 3.29 -29.12 -10.69
N ARG A 376 3.13 -27.89 -10.18
CA ARG A 376 3.96 -26.74 -10.60
C ARG A 376 5.42 -26.94 -10.20
N ALA A 377 5.67 -27.41 -8.98
CA ALA A 377 7.03 -27.68 -8.49
C ALA A 377 7.75 -28.80 -9.28
N ILE A 378 7.08 -29.94 -9.49
CA ILE A 378 7.62 -31.10 -10.22
C ILE A 378 7.95 -30.78 -11.69
N ARG A 379 7.16 -29.91 -12.34
CA ARG A 379 7.44 -29.46 -13.72
C ARG A 379 8.79 -28.77 -13.86
N ALA A 380 9.22 -28.03 -12.84
CA ALA A 380 10.51 -27.34 -12.81
C ALA A 380 11.63 -28.23 -12.26
N GLU A 381 11.38 -29.01 -11.22
CA GLU A 381 12.38 -29.87 -10.57
C GLU A 381 11.93 -31.33 -10.49
N LYS A 382 12.15 -32.06 -11.59
CA LYS A 382 11.77 -33.47 -11.74
C LYS A 382 12.56 -34.44 -10.86
N GLY A 383 13.70 -34.02 -10.30
CA GLY A 383 14.58 -34.88 -9.47
C GLY A 383 14.26 -34.88 -7.97
N ALA A 384 13.35 -34.03 -7.51
CA ALA A 384 13.08 -33.88 -6.08
C ALA A 384 12.12 -34.97 -5.55
N LYS A 385 12.67 -36.07 -5.01
CA LYS A 385 11.89 -37.21 -4.47
C LYS A 385 10.81 -36.82 -3.46
N SER A 386 11.04 -35.74 -2.70
CA SER A 386 10.12 -35.22 -1.69
C SER A 386 8.81 -34.71 -2.30
N LEU A 387 8.85 -34.15 -3.51
CA LEU A 387 7.65 -33.61 -4.17
C LEU A 387 6.70 -34.74 -4.58
N TYR A 388 7.22 -35.80 -5.22
CA TYR A 388 6.43 -36.99 -5.56
C TYR A 388 5.88 -37.68 -4.31
N ARG A 389 6.70 -37.85 -3.26
CA ARG A 389 6.21 -38.41 -1.98
C ARG A 389 5.06 -37.58 -1.40
N ASN A 390 5.20 -36.25 -1.37
CA ASN A 390 4.16 -35.37 -0.84
C ASN A 390 2.90 -35.36 -1.75
N ARG A 391 3.05 -35.53 -3.07
CA ARG A 391 1.92 -35.61 -4.01
C ARG A 391 1.18 -36.94 -3.88
N GLY A 392 1.91 -38.05 -3.78
CA GLY A 392 1.39 -39.37 -3.47
C GLY A 392 0.69 -39.44 -2.11
N ASP A 393 1.20 -38.74 -1.09
CA ASP A 393 0.54 -38.60 0.21
C ASP A 393 -0.85 -37.94 0.07
N CYS A 394 -0.98 -36.90 -0.74
CA CYS A 394 -2.24 -36.21 -0.94
C CYS A 394 -3.19 -36.98 -1.87
N PHE A 395 -2.70 -37.73 -2.88
CA PHE A 395 -3.51 -38.69 -3.65
C PHE A 395 -4.04 -39.83 -2.77
N TYR A 396 -3.20 -40.42 -1.91
CA TYR A 396 -3.60 -41.47 -0.98
C TYR A 396 -4.70 -41.00 -0.01
N LYS A 397 -4.68 -39.71 0.37
CA LYS A 397 -5.76 -39.10 1.17
C LYS A 397 -7.05 -38.80 0.40
N MET A 398 -7.01 -38.80 -0.92
CA MET A 398 -8.19 -38.70 -1.79
C MET A 398 -8.71 -40.08 -2.24
N ASP A 399 -8.15 -41.18 -1.72
CA ASP A 399 -8.42 -42.57 -2.17
C ASP A 399 -8.02 -42.86 -3.63
N GLU A 400 -7.21 -41.97 -4.23
CA GLU A 400 -6.69 -42.07 -5.60
C GLU A 400 -5.46 -42.99 -5.64
N LEU A 401 -5.65 -44.24 -5.20
CA LEU A 401 -4.58 -45.21 -4.91
C LEU A 401 -3.66 -45.51 -6.10
N GLY A 402 -4.18 -45.48 -7.33
CA GLY A 402 -3.40 -45.68 -8.55
C GLY A 402 -2.36 -44.57 -8.78
N PHE A 403 -2.76 -43.31 -8.63
CA PHE A 403 -1.87 -42.16 -8.74
C PHE A 403 -0.88 -42.11 -7.57
N ALA A 404 -1.34 -42.43 -6.36
CA ALA A 404 -0.47 -42.54 -5.18
C ALA A 404 0.64 -43.59 -5.37
N LEU A 405 0.31 -44.77 -5.89
CA LEU A 405 1.29 -45.83 -6.16
C LEU A 405 2.35 -45.37 -7.17
N ALA A 406 1.92 -44.76 -8.28
CA ALA A 406 2.83 -44.25 -9.31
C ALA A 406 3.79 -43.18 -8.75
N ASP A 407 3.30 -42.27 -7.90
CA ASP A 407 4.12 -41.24 -7.25
C ASP A 407 5.12 -41.82 -6.25
N TYR A 408 4.71 -42.81 -5.44
CA TYR A 408 5.66 -43.45 -4.51
C TYR A 408 6.69 -44.30 -5.26
N GLN A 409 6.32 -44.96 -6.36
CA GLN A 409 7.26 -45.67 -7.22
C GLN A 409 8.26 -44.70 -7.86
N GLN A 410 7.80 -43.57 -8.41
CA GLN A 410 8.69 -42.56 -8.99
C GLN A 410 9.63 -41.95 -7.94
N ALA A 411 9.16 -41.70 -6.72
CA ALA A 411 9.98 -41.27 -5.60
C ALA A 411 11.03 -42.32 -5.20
N TYR A 412 10.69 -43.61 -5.31
CA TYR A 412 11.54 -44.74 -4.96
C TYR A 412 12.60 -45.03 -6.03
N GLU A 413 12.30 -44.80 -7.31
CA GLU A 413 13.30 -44.82 -8.39
C GLU A 413 14.38 -43.75 -8.20
N LEU A 414 14.00 -42.57 -7.67
CA LEU A 414 14.93 -41.48 -7.36
C LEU A 414 15.80 -41.76 -6.13
N ASP A 415 15.33 -42.56 -5.17
CA ASP A 415 16.12 -43.05 -4.04
C ASP A 415 15.65 -44.44 -3.54
N PRO A 416 16.25 -45.52 -4.07
CA PRO A 416 15.89 -46.90 -3.70
C PRO A 416 16.23 -47.30 -2.27
N GLY A 417 16.94 -46.45 -1.51
CA GLY A 417 17.33 -46.70 -0.12
C GLY A 417 16.27 -46.34 0.92
N ASP A 418 15.22 -45.60 0.54
CA ASP A 418 14.26 -45.01 1.47
C ASP A 418 13.20 -46.03 1.96
N SER A 419 13.37 -46.56 3.18
CA SER A 419 12.40 -47.48 3.81
C SER A 419 11.00 -46.87 3.93
N CYS A 420 10.90 -45.55 4.15
CA CYS A 420 9.60 -44.90 4.31
C CYS A 420 8.78 -44.94 3.02
N LEU A 421 9.44 -44.96 1.85
CA LEU A 421 8.75 -45.13 0.57
C LEU A 421 8.27 -46.57 0.36
N ARG A 422 9.07 -47.58 0.74
CA ARG A 422 8.64 -48.99 0.67
C ARG A 422 7.45 -49.26 1.59
N GLU A 423 7.45 -48.70 2.80
CA GLU A 423 6.31 -48.80 3.72
C GLU A 423 5.03 -48.18 3.12
N ARG A 424 5.14 -47.03 2.44
CA ARG A 424 4.01 -46.38 1.75
C ARG A 424 3.51 -47.19 0.55
N ILE A 425 4.42 -47.70 -0.28
CA ILE A 425 4.10 -48.63 -1.39
C ILE A 425 3.36 -49.87 -0.86
N ALA A 426 3.81 -50.41 0.29
CA ALA A 426 3.16 -51.57 0.91
C ALA A 426 1.73 -51.27 1.41
N LEU A 427 1.49 -50.08 1.98
CA LEU A 427 0.15 -49.65 2.40
C LEU A 427 -0.79 -49.50 1.19
N VAL A 428 -0.35 -48.86 0.10
CA VAL A 428 -1.17 -48.73 -1.11
C VAL A 428 -1.49 -50.09 -1.73
N HIS A 429 -0.52 -51.01 -1.78
CA HIS A 429 -0.78 -52.37 -2.25
C HIS A 429 -1.72 -53.16 -1.33
N HIS A 430 -1.69 -52.94 -0.02
CA HIS A 430 -2.66 -53.51 0.92
C HIS A 430 -4.08 -52.97 0.66
N ASP A 431 -4.24 -51.66 0.53
CA ASP A 431 -5.56 -51.05 0.37
C ASP A 431 -6.19 -51.38 -1.00
N LEU A 432 -5.38 -51.40 -2.08
CA LEU A 432 -5.81 -51.92 -3.38
C LEU A 432 -6.21 -53.42 -3.32
N ALA A 433 -5.52 -54.24 -2.51
CA ALA A 433 -5.90 -55.64 -2.31
C ALA A 433 -7.22 -55.79 -1.53
N VAL A 434 -7.55 -54.85 -0.65
CA VAL A 434 -8.86 -54.79 0.01
C VAL A 434 -9.96 -54.46 -1.00
N MET A 435 -9.72 -53.53 -1.93
CA MET A 435 -10.65 -53.23 -3.03
C MET A 435 -10.86 -54.45 -3.95
N ASP A 436 -9.78 -55.09 -4.41
CA ASP A 436 -9.85 -56.33 -5.19
C ASP A 436 -10.68 -57.42 -4.49
N HIS A 437 -10.53 -57.55 -3.17
CA HIS A 437 -11.26 -58.53 -2.38
C HIS A 437 -12.77 -58.22 -2.34
N GLN A 438 -13.15 -56.94 -2.25
CA GLN A 438 -14.54 -56.50 -2.35
C GLN A 438 -15.12 -56.74 -3.76
N GLU A 439 -14.32 -56.49 -4.80
CA GLU A 439 -14.62 -56.82 -6.20
C GLU A 439 -14.61 -58.34 -6.51
N LYS A 440 -14.25 -59.18 -5.53
CA LYS A 440 -14.10 -60.65 -5.65
C LYS A 440 -12.96 -61.10 -6.59
N ARG A 441 -12.01 -60.21 -6.90
CA ARG A 441 -10.80 -60.48 -7.70
C ARG A 441 -9.70 -61.09 -6.82
N TYR A 442 -10.01 -62.20 -6.15
CA TYR A 442 -9.16 -62.77 -5.10
C TYR A 442 -7.72 -63.12 -5.55
N ALA A 443 -7.55 -63.55 -6.80
CA ALA A 443 -6.23 -63.85 -7.38
C ALA A 443 -5.36 -62.60 -7.63
N GLU A 444 -5.96 -61.41 -7.72
CA GLU A 444 -5.23 -60.15 -7.77
C GLU A 444 -4.96 -59.61 -6.37
N ALA A 445 -5.95 -59.70 -5.47
CA ALA A 445 -5.79 -59.35 -4.06
C ALA A 445 -4.59 -60.08 -3.44
N GLU A 446 -4.41 -61.37 -3.75
CA GLU A 446 -3.27 -62.15 -3.29
C GLU A 446 -1.91 -61.64 -3.83
N ARG A 447 -1.85 -61.26 -5.11
CA ARG A 447 -0.64 -60.69 -5.73
C ARG A 447 -0.30 -59.35 -5.10
N ARG A 448 -1.28 -58.45 -4.99
CA ARG A 448 -1.10 -57.13 -4.37
C ARG A 448 -0.68 -57.26 -2.90
N CYS A 449 -1.30 -58.14 -2.11
CA CYS A 449 -0.82 -58.44 -0.75
C CYS A 449 0.61 -59.01 -0.72
N THR A 450 1.00 -59.79 -1.73
CA THR A 450 2.37 -60.34 -1.82
C THR A 450 3.40 -59.25 -2.11
N GLU A 451 3.08 -58.27 -2.97
CA GLU A 451 3.91 -57.07 -3.15
C GLU A 451 3.95 -56.19 -1.89
N ALA A 452 2.83 -56.05 -1.18
CA ALA A 452 2.80 -55.35 0.10
C ALA A 452 3.76 -55.99 1.13
N ILE A 453 3.73 -57.32 1.25
CA ILE A 453 4.59 -58.09 2.15
C ILE A 453 6.07 -58.04 1.72
N ARG A 454 6.37 -58.02 0.41
CA ARG A 454 7.73 -57.84 -0.12
C ARG A 454 8.32 -56.49 0.28
N ASN A 455 7.52 -55.43 0.22
CA ASN A 455 7.96 -54.07 0.53
C ASN A 455 8.01 -53.79 2.05
N HIS A 456 7.05 -54.31 2.82
CA HIS A 456 7.05 -54.21 4.29
C HIS A 456 6.67 -55.56 4.93
N PRO A 457 7.66 -56.43 5.23
CA PRO A 457 7.43 -57.74 5.86
C PRO A 457 6.81 -57.68 7.27
N GLY A 458 6.82 -56.51 7.92
CA GLY A 458 6.16 -56.26 9.20
C GLY A 458 4.68 -55.88 9.10
N LEU A 459 4.12 -55.77 7.89
CA LEU A 459 2.72 -55.37 7.69
C LEU A 459 1.75 -56.53 7.97
N GLY A 460 1.50 -56.80 9.26
CA GLY A 460 0.62 -57.89 9.71
C GLY A 460 -0.75 -57.90 9.02
N ALA A 461 -1.30 -56.72 8.70
CA ALA A 461 -2.58 -56.58 7.99
C ALA A 461 -2.56 -57.21 6.57
N ALA A 462 -1.46 -57.10 5.82
CA ALA A 462 -1.35 -57.68 4.47
C ALA A 462 -1.36 -59.22 4.49
N TYR A 463 -0.80 -59.84 5.53
CA TYR A 463 -0.95 -61.29 5.73
C TYR A 463 -2.41 -61.68 6.01
N VAL A 464 -3.15 -60.89 6.81
CA VAL A 464 -4.57 -61.15 7.07
C VAL A 464 -5.40 -61.06 5.78
N GLN A 465 -5.20 -60.02 4.96
CA GLN A 465 -5.92 -59.88 3.69
C GLN A 465 -5.55 -60.98 2.69
N ARG A 466 -4.27 -61.37 2.61
CA ARG A 466 -3.84 -62.49 1.76
C ARG A 466 -4.47 -63.81 2.19
N ALA A 467 -4.56 -64.05 3.50
CA ALA A 467 -5.23 -65.24 4.03
C ALA A 467 -6.72 -65.28 3.66
N MET A 468 -7.42 -64.15 3.75
CA MET A 468 -8.82 -64.03 3.34
C MET A 468 -8.99 -64.30 1.83
N ALA A 469 -8.14 -63.70 0.98
CA ALA A 469 -8.17 -63.95 -0.46
C ALA A 469 -7.91 -65.43 -0.80
N ARG A 470 -6.87 -66.04 -0.20
CA ARG A 470 -6.53 -67.47 -0.37
C ARG A 470 -7.64 -68.40 0.09
N GLN A 471 -8.33 -68.06 1.19
CA GLN A 471 -9.47 -68.84 1.68
C GLN A 471 -10.64 -68.84 0.67
N MET A 472 -10.92 -67.70 0.03
CA MET A 472 -11.94 -67.62 -1.03
C MET A 472 -11.53 -68.40 -2.30
N MET A 473 -10.23 -68.55 -2.55
CA MET A 473 -9.66 -69.42 -3.59
C MET A 473 -9.47 -70.89 -3.17
N GLN A 474 -9.94 -71.28 -1.98
CA GLN A 474 -9.80 -72.62 -1.38
C GLN A 474 -8.36 -73.05 -1.02
N GLU A 475 -7.37 -72.16 -1.10
CA GLU A 475 -5.96 -72.40 -0.74
C GLU A 475 -5.72 -72.46 0.78
N SER A 476 -6.32 -73.47 1.40
CA SER A 476 -6.43 -73.63 2.85
C SER A 476 -5.07 -73.75 3.56
N ALA A 477 -4.02 -74.23 2.88
CA ALA A 477 -2.68 -74.35 3.46
C ALA A 477 -1.97 -72.99 3.56
N GLY A 478 -1.96 -72.19 2.48
CA GLY A 478 -1.37 -70.86 2.45
C GLY A 478 -2.10 -69.89 3.39
N ALA A 479 -3.43 -69.93 3.41
CA ALA A 479 -4.24 -69.10 4.32
C ALA A 479 -3.89 -69.35 5.80
N ARG A 480 -3.72 -70.60 6.23
CA ARG A 480 -3.31 -70.92 7.62
C ARG A 480 -1.92 -70.38 7.96
N LEU A 481 -0.96 -70.48 7.03
CA LEU A 481 0.39 -69.98 7.24
C LEU A 481 0.39 -68.46 7.43
N ASP A 482 -0.32 -67.73 6.57
CA ASP A 482 -0.43 -66.27 6.65
C ASP A 482 -1.09 -65.80 7.96
N VAL A 483 -2.11 -66.51 8.46
CA VAL A 483 -2.73 -66.22 9.77
C VAL A 483 -1.75 -66.42 10.92
N VAL A 484 -0.97 -67.51 10.90
CA VAL A 484 0.07 -67.74 11.92
C VAL A 484 1.13 -66.66 11.87
N THR A 485 1.59 -66.25 10.68
CA THR A 485 2.55 -65.16 10.51
C THR A 485 1.97 -63.82 11.01
N ALA A 486 0.72 -63.50 10.69
CA ALA A 486 0.06 -62.29 11.18
C ALA A 486 -0.03 -62.23 12.73
N LEU A 487 -0.29 -63.38 13.37
CA LEU A 487 -0.34 -63.50 14.83
C LEU A 487 1.05 -63.39 15.50
N LEU A 488 2.11 -63.84 14.81
CA LEU A 488 3.50 -63.67 15.27
C LEU A 488 3.94 -62.20 15.19
N ILE A 489 3.53 -61.47 14.14
CA ILE A 489 3.86 -60.06 13.95
C ILE A 489 3.02 -59.15 14.88
N GLN A 490 1.72 -59.43 15.03
CA GLN A 490 0.81 -58.66 15.88
C GLN A 490 -0.02 -59.56 16.81
N PRO A 491 0.51 -59.94 17.99
CA PRO A 491 -0.19 -60.79 18.95
C PRO A 491 -1.53 -60.24 19.46
N SER A 492 -1.74 -58.93 19.38
CA SER A 492 -2.98 -58.25 19.76
C SER A 492 -4.19 -58.61 18.89
N ASN A 493 -3.99 -59.03 17.63
CA ASN A 493 -5.07 -59.41 16.72
C ASN A 493 -5.75 -60.74 17.06
N GLN A 494 -5.22 -61.50 18.03
CA GLN A 494 -5.72 -62.83 18.40
C GLN A 494 -7.22 -62.86 18.79
N LYS A 495 -7.76 -61.75 19.33
CA LYS A 495 -9.21 -61.63 19.63
C LYS A 495 -10.09 -61.56 18.36
N ARG A 496 -9.57 -61.01 17.27
CA ARG A 496 -10.32 -60.84 16.00
C ARG A 496 -10.55 -62.17 15.29
N PHE A 497 -9.59 -63.09 15.39
CA PHE A 497 -9.70 -64.46 14.85
C PHE A 497 -10.59 -65.38 15.71
N ASN A 498 -10.52 -65.24 17.05
CA ASN A 498 -11.29 -66.08 17.98
C ASN A 498 -12.80 -65.77 18.02
N ASN A 499 -13.24 -64.58 17.61
CA ASN A 499 -14.65 -64.18 17.63
C ASN A 499 -15.36 -64.28 16.25
N GLY A 500 -14.69 -64.76 15.21
CA GLY A 500 -15.24 -64.87 13.85
C GLY A 500 -16.02 -66.17 13.61
N GLY A 501 -17.35 -66.10 13.52
CA GLY A 501 -18.21 -67.25 13.26
C GLY A 501 -18.13 -67.77 11.80
N ARG A 502 -18.14 -69.11 11.66
CA ARG A 502 -18.25 -69.95 10.43
C ARG A 502 -17.25 -69.73 9.27
N ASN A 503 -16.68 -68.54 9.08
CA ASN A 503 -15.71 -68.24 8.01
C ASN A 503 -14.30 -67.84 8.51
N SER A 504 -14.00 -67.97 9.81
CA SER A 504 -12.58 -67.89 10.26
C SER A 504 -11.80 -69.12 9.76
N PRO A 505 -10.58 -68.96 9.22
CA PRO A 505 -9.70 -70.08 8.92
C PRO A 505 -9.33 -70.78 10.24
N ASN A 506 -9.72 -72.05 10.35
CA ASN A 506 -9.69 -72.79 11.61
C ASN A 506 -8.24 -72.95 12.12
N ILE A 507 -7.89 -72.28 13.22
CA ILE A 507 -6.58 -72.40 13.87
C ILE A 507 -6.52 -73.77 14.56
N PRO A 508 -5.59 -74.67 14.21
CA PRO A 508 -5.45 -75.94 14.91
C PRO A 508 -5.05 -75.69 16.37
N THR A 509 -5.84 -76.17 17.32
CA THR A 509 -5.63 -76.03 18.78
C THR A 509 -4.44 -76.85 19.31
N ALA A 510 -3.52 -77.25 18.44
CA ALA A 510 -2.47 -78.25 18.67
C ALA A 510 -1.06 -77.65 18.84
N TRP A 511 -0.92 -76.43 19.39
CA TRP A 511 0.38 -75.87 19.81
C TRP A 511 0.40 -75.41 21.28
N HIS A 512 -0.35 -76.10 22.15
CA HIS A 512 0.00 -76.15 23.58
C HIS A 512 1.18 -77.11 23.79
N GLY A 513 2.36 -76.64 23.37
CA GLY A 513 3.65 -77.32 23.53
C GLY A 513 3.99 -77.56 25.00
N ARG A 514 3.87 -78.83 25.40
CA ARG A 514 4.25 -79.45 26.68
C ARG A 514 5.31 -78.66 27.48
N ARG A 515 4.95 -78.23 28.70
CA ARG A 515 5.92 -77.83 29.74
C ARG A 515 6.85 -79.00 30.11
N HIS A 516 7.95 -79.18 29.39
CA HIS A 516 8.99 -80.11 29.81
C HIS A 516 9.71 -79.58 31.05
N LYS A 517 9.53 -80.28 32.17
CA LYS A 517 10.27 -80.07 33.42
C LYS A 517 11.78 -80.16 33.14
N ARG A 518 12.52 -79.05 33.23
CA ARG A 518 13.99 -79.11 33.29
C ARG A 518 14.40 -79.68 34.65
N ARG A 519 14.83 -80.95 34.67
CA ARG A 519 15.59 -81.53 35.79
C ARG A 519 16.92 -80.76 35.95
N ARG A 520 17.35 -80.54 37.19
CA ARG A 520 18.70 -80.04 37.53
C ARG A 520 19.72 -81.17 37.45
N LEU A 521 20.99 -80.80 37.22
CA LEU A 521 22.26 -81.29 37.83
C LEU A 521 23.45 -80.76 36.98
N PRO A 522 24.69 -80.67 37.49
CA PRO A 522 25.17 -79.88 38.63
C PRO A 522 26.22 -78.80 38.22
N ARG A 523 26.88 -78.15 39.20
CA ARG A 523 27.88 -77.07 39.00
C ARG A 523 29.34 -77.56 38.98
N SER A 524 30.17 -76.83 38.24
CA SER A 524 31.61 -76.55 38.53
C SER A 524 31.87 -75.11 38.00
N GLY A 525 32.26 -74.12 38.82
CA GLY A 525 33.66 -73.83 39.18
C GLY A 525 34.36 -73.14 37.99
N LEU A 526 34.81 -71.87 38.03
CA LEU A 526 35.19 -70.99 39.15
C LEU A 526 34.84 -69.52 38.88
N SER A 527 34.80 -68.70 39.94
CA SER A 527 34.89 -67.22 39.90
C SER A 527 36.31 -66.78 40.31
N PRO A 528 36.71 -65.52 40.04
CA PRO A 528 36.59 -64.54 41.13
C PRO A 528 36.02 -63.16 40.76
N ASN A 529 35.54 -62.53 41.82
CA ASN A 529 34.96 -61.18 41.98
C ASN A 529 36.10 -60.13 42.22
N PRO A 530 35.87 -58.88 42.70
CA PRO A 530 34.63 -58.08 42.82
C PRO A 530 34.77 -56.58 42.41
N GLN A 531 33.68 -55.80 42.43
CA GLN A 531 33.43 -54.65 43.36
C GLN A 531 32.42 -53.60 42.83
N THR A 532 31.35 -53.38 43.63
CA THR A 532 30.71 -52.09 44.06
C THR A 532 30.15 -51.10 43.01
N ASP A 533 29.05 -50.35 43.24
CA ASP A 533 28.07 -50.28 44.35
C ASP A 533 26.78 -49.53 43.91
N GLY A 534 25.66 -49.73 44.65
CA GLY A 534 24.45 -48.88 44.65
C GLY A 534 23.52 -48.92 43.42
N GLY A 535 22.21 -48.71 43.51
CA GLY A 535 21.33 -48.45 44.67
C GLY A 535 20.15 -47.53 44.30
N GLU A 536 18.92 -47.84 44.75
CA GLU A 536 17.66 -47.05 44.64
C GLU A 536 17.06 -46.91 43.21
N GLU A 537 15.81 -47.27 42.84
CA GLU A 537 14.51 -47.66 43.46
C GLU A 537 13.41 -46.55 43.52
N LYS A 538 12.16 -46.94 43.16
CA LYS A 538 10.85 -46.24 43.25
C LYS A 538 10.55 -45.20 42.13
N GLY A 539 9.31 -45.01 41.65
CA GLY A 539 8.00 -45.67 41.81
C GLY A 539 7.00 -45.08 40.78
N ARG A 540 6.15 -45.84 40.06
CA ARG A 540 4.83 -46.44 40.41
C ARG A 540 3.59 -45.52 40.22
N CYS A 541 2.62 -46.00 39.42
CA CYS A 541 1.20 -45.56 39.25
C CYS A 541 0.93 -44.17 38.60
N GLY A 542 -0.21 -43.92 37.95
CA GLY A 542 -1.39 -44.73 37.58
C GLY A 542 -2.26 -43.97 36.55
N ARG A 543 -2.91 -44.58 35.55
CA ARG A 543 -4.20 -45.33 35.54
C ARG A 543 -5.48 -44.47 35.70
N LYS A 544 -6.20 -44.21 34.59
CA LYS A 544 -7.67 -44.04 34.34
C LYS A 544 -7.83 -43.19 33.06
N LYS A 545 -8.65 -43.44 32.01
CA LYS A 545 -9.91 -44.21 31.73
C LYS A 545 -11.24 -43.63 32.23
N SER A 546 -11.89 -42.88 31.33
CA SER A 546 -13.33 -42.84 30.98
C SER A 546 -13.38 -42.20 29.56
N ALA A 547 -14.06 -42.66 28.50
CA ALA A 547 -15.27 -43.46 28.27
C ALA A 547 -16.56 -42.61 28.15
N ASP A 548 -17.45 -43.08 27.24
CA ASP A 548 -18.80 -42.61 26.91
C ASP A 548 -18.82 -41.40 25.93
N GLY A 549 -19.58 -41.33 24.82
CA GLY A 549 -20.92 -41.84 24.47
C GLY A 549 -21.86 -40.61 24.33
N GLU A 550 -22.71 -40.37 23.33
CA GLU A 550 -23.31 -41.19 22.25
C GLU A 550 -23.75 -40.34 21.02
N SER A 551 -23.90 -41.04 19.89
CA SER A 551 -24.82 -40.92 18.73
C SER A 551 -25.60 -39.64 18.33
N ILE A 552 -25.35 -39.23 17.06
CA ILE A 552 -26.31 -39.11 15.93
C ILE A 552 -27.70 -38.47 16.16
N SER A 553 -27.95 -37.35 15.48
CA SER A 553 -29.17 -37.15 14.65
C SER A 553 -29.04 -35.97 13.68
N GLU A 554 -29.11 -36.23 12.37
CA GLU A 554 -29.62 -35.28 11.38
C GLU A 554 -31.15 -35.46 11.26
N PRO A 555 -31.91 -34.47 10.74
CA PRO A 555 -32.23 -34.57 9.31
C PRO A 555 -32.38 -33.24 8.53
N ARG A 556 -31.96 -33.29 7.26
CA ARG A 556 -32.62 -32.72 6.06
C ARG A 556 -33.05 -31.23 6.05
N GLY A 557 -32.29 -30.43 5.29
CA GLY A 557 -32.70 -30.01 3.94
C GLY A 557 -33.80 -28.95 3.77
N ALA A 558 -33.41 -27.80 3.22
CA ALA A 558 -34.28 -26.94 2.41
C ALA A 558 -33.43 -26.22 1.35
N GLU A 559 -33.84 -26.33 0.08
CA GLU A 559 -33.29 -25.59 -1.05
C GLU A 559 -33.98 -24.22 -1.14
N THR A 560 -33.24 -23.15 -1.46
CA THR A 560 -33.77 -21.99 -2.21
C THR A 560 -32.65 -21.31 -2.99
N GLU A 561 -32.74 -21.37 -4.32
CA GLU A 561 -32.02 -20.45 -5.20
C GLU A 561 -32.73 -19.08 -5.26
N GLY A 562 -32.01 -18.03 -5.70
CA GLY A 562 -32.63 -17.03 -6.59
C GLY A 562 -32.77 -15.58 -6.10
N ARG A 563 -31.78 -14.75 -6.49
CA ARG A 563 -31.89 -13.34 -6.92
C ARG A 563 -32.47 -12.28 -5.97
N ALA A 564 -31.59 -11.34 -5.59
CA ALA A 564 -31.71 -9.92 -6.00
C ALA A 564 -30.31 -9.40 -6.34
#